data_AF-A0A7I4F6T5-F1
#
_entry.id   AF-A0A7I4F6T5-F1
#
_cell.length_a   1.000
_cell.length_b   1.000
_cell.length_c   1.000
_cell.angle_alpha   90.00
_cell.angle_beta   90.00
_cell.angle_gamma   90.00
#
_symmetry.space_group_name_H-M   'P 1'
#
loop_
_entity.id
_entity.type
_entity.pdbx_description
1 polymer ?
#
loop_
_entity_poly.entity_id
_entity_poly.type
_entity_poly.pdbx_seq_one_letter_code
_entity_poly.pdbx_strand_id
1 'polypeptide(L)'
;MDQLSTPKAGRPHGLGEILNDGYALTDHVVVDENHTFDGNNDVIEKLITGFKTFKEGVFKQKPELYDKLRVGQEPKIMMITCADSRVCPTMLHGLEAGEAFIVRNVANLVPPCEESGQHHGTSAAIEYAVTVLNVRRVVYCLNSTW
;
A
#
# COMPACT_ATOMS: atom_id res chain seq x y z
N MET A 1 17.98 17.59 -15.83
CA MET A 1 17.83 16.19 -15.40
C MET A 1 17.50 16.24 -13.92
N ASP A 2 16.23 16.49 -13.61
CA ASP A 2 15.77 16.52 -12.22
C ASP A 2 15.55 15.09 -11.75
N GLN A 3 16.24 14.74 -10.67
CA GLN A 3 16.00 13.50 -9.96
C GLN A 3 14.61 13.62 -9.33
N LEU A 4 13.64 12.87 -9.85
CA LEU A 4 12.43 12.59 -9.09
C LEU A 4 12.88 11.87 -7.81
N SER A 5 12.88 12.61 -6.71
CA SER A 5 13.00 12.05 -5.37
C SER A 5 11.94 10.98 -5.24
N THR A 6 12.36 9.74 -5.01
CA THR A 6 11.46 8.72 -4.48
C THR A 6 10.70 9.33 -3.31
N PRO A 7 9.36 9.21 -3.23
CA PRO A 7 8.64 9.65 -2.06
C PRO A 7 9.19 8.86 -0.88
N LYS A 8 10.05 9.50 -0.09
CA LYS A 8 10.49 8.99 1.21
C LYS A 8 9.21 8.71 1.96
N ALA A 9 9.01 7.47 2.43
CA ALA A 9 7.92 7.13 3.31
C ALA A 9 7.85 8.24 4.38
N GLY A 10 6.77 9.03 4.36
CA GLY A 10 6.63 10.16 5.26
C GLY A 10 6.82 9.64 6.68
N ARG A 11 7.57 10.38 7.53
CA ARG A 11 7.55 10.09 8.96
C ARG A 11 6.07 10.05 9.37
N PRO A 12 5.60 8.99 10.05
CA PRO A 12 4.22 8.93 10.45
C PRO A 12 4.00 9.86 11.65
N HIS A 13 3.97 11.17 11.41
CA HIS A 13 3.39 12.12 12.36
C HIS A 13 1.90 11.78 12.49
N GLY A 14 1.43 11.58 13.73
CA GLY A 14 0.02 11.32 14.03
C GLY A 14 -0.39 9.87 14.32
N LEU A 15 0.49 8.87 14.23
CA LEU A 15 0.13 7.47 14.57
C LEU A 15 -0.33 7.30 16.03
N GLY A 16 0.19 8.11 16.95
CA GLY A 16 -0.17 8.08 18.38
C GLY A 16 -1.21 9.12 18.81
N GLU A 17 -1.48 10.14 17.99
CA GLU A 17 -2.36 11.27 18.35
C GLU A 17 -3.85 10.99 18.06
N ILE A 18 -4.14 9.98 17.22
CA ILE A 18 -5.50 9.58 16.81
C ILE A 18 -6.09 8.51 17.75
N LEU A 19 -5.29 7.97 18.67
CA LEU A 19 -5.73 6.93 19.59
C LEU A 19 -6.35 7.56 20.85
N ASN A 20 -7.56 7.12 21.22
CA ASN A 20 -8.25 7.58 22.44
C ASN A 20 -7.38 7.38 23.69
N ASP A 21 -7.64 8.17 24.74
CA ASP A 21 -7.01 8.02 26.06
C ASP A 21 -6.95 6.54 26.49
N GLY A 22 -5.73 6.03 26.64
CA GLY A 22 -5.45 4.64 27.02
C GLY A 22 -4.84 3.75 25.92
N TYR A 23 -4.81 4.20 24.67
CA TYR A 23 -4.13 3.49 23.57
C TYR A 23 -2.88 4.27 23.15
N ALA A 24 -1.70 3.79 23.54
CA ALA A 24 -0.42 4.32 23.07
C ALA A 24 0.18 3.36 22.05
N LEU A 25 0.62 3.88 20.90
CA LEU A 25 1.50 3.12 20.02
C LEU A 25 2.89 3.09 20.67
N THR A 26 3.19 2.02 21.41
CA THR A 26 4.38 1.99 22.27
C THR A 26 5.67 1.77 21.47
N ASP A 27 5.61 0.98 20.40
CA ASP A 27 6.78 0.58 19.61
C ASP A 27 6.39 0.40 18.14
N HIS A 28 7.11 1.06 17.23
CA HIS A 28 7.00 0.80 15.79
C HIS A 28 8.40 0.67 15.19
N VAL A 29 8.56 -0.28 14.27
CA VAL A 29 9.81 -0.51 13.56
C VAL A 29 9.57 -0.28 12.09
N VAL A 30 10.31 0.65 11.49
CA VAL A 30 10.38 0.80 10.05
C VAL A 30 11.37 -0.24 9.52
N VAL A 31 10.86 -1.21 8.78
CA VAL A 31 11.67 -2.23 8.11
C VAL A 31 11.90 -1.79 6.68
N ASP A 32 13.15 -1.48 6.34
CA ASP A 32 13.59 -1.18 4.97
C ASP A 32 14.78 -2.08 4.58
N GLU A 33 15.34 -1.86 3.39
CA GLU A 33 16.44 -2.67 2.84
C GLU A 33 17.76 -2.56 3.63
N ASN A 34 17.89 -1.58 4.53
CA ASN A 34 19.06 -1.34 5.38
C ASN A 34 18.84 -1.78 6.84
N HIS A 35 17.67 -2.32 7.18
CA HIS A 35 17.36 -2.71 8.55
C HIS A 35 18.28 -3.85 9.03
N THR A 36 19.03 -3.62 10.11
CA THR A 36 19.90 -4.63 10.74
C THR A 36 19.13 -5.42 11.78
N PHE A 37 19.24 -6.74 11.71
CA PHE A 37 18.55 -7.67 12.60
C PHE A 37 19.11 -7.61 14.03
N ASP A 38 18.25 -7.48 15.03
CA ASP A 38 18.61 -7.43 16.46
C ASP A 38 18.48 -8.77 17.18
N GLY A 39 18.19 -9.86 16.46
CA GLY A 39 18.19 -11.23 17.00
C GLY A 39 16.91 -11.67 17.69
N ASN A 40 15.92 -10.79 17.91
CA ASN A 40 14.82 -11.05 18.84
C ASN A 40 13.40 -10.98 18.25
N ASN A 41 13.22 -10.76 16.94
CA ASN A 41 11.89 -10.64 16.33
C ASN A 41 11.74 -11.44 15.02
N ASP A 42 11.09 -12.61 15.11
CA ASP A 42 10.85 -13.55 14.01
C ASP A 42 10.03 -12.95 12.86
N VAL A 43 9.09 -12.05 13.16
CA VAL A 43 8.26 -11.37 12.16
C VAL A 43 9.10 -10.39 11.34
N ILE A 44 9.98 -9.61 11.96
CA ILE A 44 10.86 -8.66 11.26
C ILE A 44 11.84 -9.42 10.35
N GLU A 45 12.43 -10.52 10.85
CA GLU A 45 13.29 -11.38 10.04
C GLU A 45 12.57 -11.92 8.80
N LYS A 46 11.32 -12.37 8.98
CA LYS A 46 10.47 -12.85 7.89
C LYS A 46 10.18 -11.76 6.86
N LEU A 47 9.94 -10.51 7.27
CA LEU A 47 9.72 -9.39 6.35
C LEU A 47 10.97 -9.09 5.51
N ILE A 48 12.14 -9.03 6.17
CA ILE A 48 13.44 -8.78 5.49
C ILE A 48 13.75 -9.91 4.51
N THR A 49 13.61 -11.16 4.97
CA THR A 49 13.85 -12.35 4.14
C THR A 49 12.86 -12.44 2.97
N GLY A 50 11.59 -12.10 3.21
CA GLY A 50 10.56 -12.01 2.19
C GLY A 50 10.88 -10.98 1.12
N PHE A 51 11.35 -9.79 1.50
CA PHE A 51 11.77 -8.76 0.55
C PHE A 51 12.99 -9.19 -0.29
N LYS A 52 13.99 -9.80 0.34
CA LYS A 52 15.15 -10.38 -0.37
C LYS A 52 14.70 -11.44 -1.39
N THR A 53 13.80 -12.32 -0.98
CA THR A 53 13.22 -13.36 -1.86
C THR A 53 12.46 -12.74 -3.03
N PHE A 54 11.66 -11.69 -2.80
CA PHE A 54 10.99 -10.95 -3.87
C PHE A 54 12.00 -10.31 -4.84
N LYS A 55 13.07 -9.68 -4.33
CA LYS A 55 14.10 -9.02 -5.15
C LYS A 55 14.80 -10.01 -6.08
N GLU A 56 15.19 -11.16 -5.56
CA GLU A 56 15.89 -12.19 -6.33
C GLU A 56 14.94 -13.01 -7.23
N GLY A 57 13.76 -13.36 -6.73
CA GLY A 57 12.85 -14.31 -7.37
C GLY A 57 11.79 -13.68 -8.28
N VAL A 58 11.44 -12.41 -8.11
CA VAL A 58 10.37 -11.75 -8.90
C VAL A 58 10.92 -10.52 -9.61
N PHE A 59 11.55 -9.61 -8.86
CA PHE A 59 12.00 -8.33 -9.41
C PHE A 59 13.05 -8.51 -10.52
N LYS A 60 14.13 -9.25 -10.24
CA LYS A 60 15.19 -9.51 -11.22
C LYS A 60 14.73 -10.32 -12.43
N GLN A 61 13.65 -11.09 -12.30
CA GLN A 61 13.11 -11.90 -13.40
C GLN A 61 12.22 -11.10 -14.36
N LYS A 62 11.78 -9.90 -13.97
CA LYS A 62 10.89 -9.03 -14.76
C LYS A 62 11.48 -7.62 -14.96
N PRO A 63 12.72 -7.48 -15.47
CA PRO A 63 13.40 -6.18 -15.54
C PRO A 63 12.61 -5.16 -16.37
N GLU A 64 12.03 -5.57 -17.51
CA GLU A 64 11.26 -4.68 -18.37
C GLU A 64 10.01 -4.11 -17.69
N LEU A 65 9.33 -4.91 -16.85
CA LEU A 65 8.17 -4.45 -16.09
C LEU A 65 8.58 -3.39 -15.08
N TYR A 66 9.59 -3.69 -14.25
CA TYR A 66 10.01 -2.78 -13.20
C TYR A 66 10.75 -1.54 -13.72
N ASP A 67 11.43 -1.64 -14.86
CA ASP A 67 11.99 -0.46 -15.55
C ASP A 67 10.90 0.50 -16.03
N LYS A 68 9.79 -0.02 -16.56
CA LYS A 68 8.62 0.79 -16.90
C LYS A 68 8.01 1.44 -15.65
N LEU A 69 7.80 0.66 -14.59
CA LEU A 69 7.22 1.14 -13.34
C LEU A 69 8.08 2.20 -12.63
N ARG A 70 9.39 2.20 -12.86
CA ARG A 70 10.29 3.25 -12.34
C ARG A 70 10.00 4.63 -12.94
N VAL A 71 9.52 4.70 -14.18
CA VAL A 71 9.17 5.98 -14.84
C VAL A 71 7.83 6.50 -14.32
N GLY A 72 6.89 5.59 -14.02
CA GLY A 72 5.60 5.95 -13.46
C GLY A 72 4.64 4.75 -13.41
N GLN A 73 3.51 4.95 -12.76
CA GLN A 73 2.42 3.98 -12.69
C GLN A 73 1.26 4.41 -13.61
N GLU A 74 0.63 3.46 -14.29
CA GLU A 74 -0.57 3.71 -15.12
C GLU A 74 -1.62 2.59 -14.92
N PRO A 75 -2.09 2.38 -13.67
CA PRO A 75 -3.02 1.31 -13.36
C PRO A 75 -4.33 1.50 -14.11
N LYS A 76 -4.90 0.40 -14.62
CA LYS A 76 -6.17 0.47 -15.36
C LYS A 76 -7.39 0.40 -14.45
N ILE A 77 -7.21 -0.12 -13.24
CA ILE A 77 -8.27 -0.26 -12.25
C ILE A 77 -7.85 0.31 -10.90
N MET A 78 -8.83 0.81 -10.16
CA MET A 78 -8.73 1.02 -8.73
C MET A 78 -9.49 -0.09 -8.01
N MET A 79 -8.95 -0.61 -6.92
CA MET A 79 -9.64 -1.56 -6.05
C MET A 79 -9.76 -1.02 -4.64
N ILE A 80 -10.95 -1.11 -4.06
CA ILE A 80 -11.21 -0.83 -2.64
C ILE A 80 -11.55 -2.16 -1.97
N THR A 81 -10.66 -2.59 -1.07
CA THR A 81 -10.67 -3.94 -0.49
C THR A 81 -10.43 -3.94 1.03
N CYS A 82 -10.65 -5.08 1.68
CA CYS A 82 -10.75 -5.11 3.14
C CYS A 82 -9.34 -5.20 3.74
N ALA A 83 -9.16 -4.61 4.90
CA ALA A 83 -7.95 -4.77 5.70
C ALA A 83 -7.77 -6.20 6.27
N ASP A 84 -8.74 -7.11 6.08
CA ASP A 84 -8.65 -8.52 6.47
C ASP A 84 -7.36 -9.16 5.92
N SER A 85 -6.53 -9.72 6.80
CA SER A 85 -5.22 -10.26 6.45
C SER A 85 -5.28 -11.47 5.52
N ARG A 86 -6.43 -12.13 5.41
CA ARG A 86 -6.67 -13.27 4.51
C ARG A 86 -6.94 -12.82 3.07
N VAL A 87 -7.22 -11.54 2.85
CA VAL A 87 -7.55 -10.97 1.56
C VAL A 87 -6.34 -10.20 1.03
N CYS A 88 -5.59 -10.82 0.12
CA CYS A 88 -4.55 -10.14 -0.64
C CYS A 88 -5.04 -9.93 -2.08
N PRO A 89 -5.56 -8.74 -2.45
CA PRO A 89 -6.22 -8.54 -3.74
C PRO A 89 -5.32 -8.87 -4.93
N THR A 90 -4.05 -8.47 -4.88
CA THR A 90 -3.05 -8.77 -5.91
C THR A 90 -2.87 -10.27 -6.11
N MET A 91 -2.76 -11.04 -5.02
CA MET A 91 -2.61 -12.49 -5.09
C MET A 91 -3.89 -13.19 -5.53
N LEU A 92 -5.04 -12.79 -4.98
CA LEU A 92 -6.34 -13.40 -5.26
C LEU A 92 -6.77 -13.25 -6.73
N HIS A 93 -6.40 -12.13 -7.36
CA HIS A 93 -6.79 -11.82 -8.73
C HIS A 93 -5.65 -12.00 -9.74
N GLY A 94 -4.47 -12.47 -9.30
CA GLY A 94 -3.31 -12.67 -10.18
C GLY A 94 -2.81 -11.38 -10.83
N LEU A 95 -2.92 -10.25 -10.13
CA LEU A 95 -2.51 -8.95 -10.65
C LEU A 95 -1.00 -8.78 -10.56
N GLU A 96 -0.41 -8.19 -11.60
CA GLU A 96 0.98 -7.78 -11.65
C GLU A 96 1.19 -6.40 -11.02
N ALA A 97 2.46 -6.08 -10.75
CA ALA A 97 2.82 -4.77 -10.24
C ALA A 97 2.39 -3.66 -11.22
N GLY A 98 1.69 -2.65 -10.71
CA GLY A 98 1.21 -1.51 -11.48
C GLY A 98 -0.12 -1.71 -12.23
N GLU A 99 -0.75 -2.88 -12.17
CA GLU A 99 -2.04 -3.10 -12.84
C GLU A 99 -3.23 -2.48 -12.09
N ALA A 100 -3.15 -2.40 -10.76
CA ALA A 100 -4.20 -1.89 -9.90
C ALA A 100 -3.68 -0.89 -8.86
N PHE A 101 -4.44 0.18 -8.65
CA PHE A 101 -4.28 1.10 -7.53
C PHE A 101 -5.19 0.67 -6.38
N ILE A 102 -4.64 0.27 -5.23
CA ILE A 102 -5.39 -0.47 -4.20
C ILE A 102 -5.48 0.33 -2.92
N VAL A 103 -6.70 0.51 -2.41
CA VAL A 103 -6.99 1.02 -1.06
C VAL A 103 -7.48 -0.12 -0.19
N ARG A 104 -6.93 -0.24 1.02
CA ARG A 104 -7.34 -1.23 2.01
C ARG A 104 -7.73 -0.55 3.31
N ASN A 105 -8.97 -0.74 3.76
CA ASN A 105 -9.44 -0.20 5.04
C ASN A 105 -10.41 -1.16 5.73
N VAL A 106 -10.76 -0.85 6.98
CA VAL A 106 -11.72 -1.65 7.75
C VAL A 106 -13.09 -1.60 7.05
N ALA A 107 -13.62 -2.78 6.74
CA ALA A 107 -14.92 -2.96 6.10
C ALA A 107 -15.10 -2.34 4.70
N ASN A 108 -14.03 -2.03 3.96
CA ASN A 108 -14.09 -1.50 2.59
C ASN A 108 -14.84 -0.15 2.48
N LEU A 109 -14.84 0.64 3.56
CA LEU A 109 -15.70 1.80 3.65
C LEU A 109 -15.28 2.88 2.67
N VAL A 110 -16.29 3.39 1.97
CA VAL A 110 -16.21 4.59 1.14
C VAL A 110 -16.97 5.67 1.87
N PRO A 111 -16.28 6.69 2.41
CA PRO A 111 -16.98 7.80 3.02
C PRO A 111 -17.78 8.56 1.94
N PRO A 112 -18.87 9.25 2.32
CA PRO A 112 -19.54 10.18 1.42
C PRO A 112 -18.58 11.23 0.86
N CYS A 113 -18.91 11.77 -0.31
CA CYS A 113 -18.17 12.88 -0.88
C CYS A 113 -18.46 14.14 -0.06
N GLU A 114 -17.53 14.52 0.81
CA GLU A 114 -17.63 15.73 1.63
C GLU A 114 -16.39 16.61 1.45
N GLU A 115 -16.62 17.92 1.32
CA GLU A 115 -15.57 18.93 1.26
C GLU A 115 -15.15 19.43 2.65
N SER A 116 -15.59 18.75 3.73
CA SER A 116 -15.57 19.22 5.12
C SER A 116 -14.17 19.37 5.76
N GLY A 117 -13.10 19.36 4.95
CA GLY A 117 -11.72 19.50 5.40
C GLY A 117 -11.21 18.34 6.27
N GLN A 118 -12.03 17.30 6.44
CA GLN A 118 -11.67 16.10 7.18
C GLN A 118 -10.71 15.25 6.32
N HIS A 119 -9.66 14.72 6.93
CA HIS A 119 -8.63 13.95 6.23
C HIS A 119 -9.11 12.54 5.88
N HIS A 120 -9.91 12.41 4.81
CA HIS A 120 -10.43 11.13 4.33
C HIS A 120 -9.43 10.44 3.39
N GLY A 121 -8.61 9.53 3.92
CA GLY A 121 -7.64 8.76 3.13
C GLY A 121 -8.25 8.02 1.93
N THR A 122 -9.46 7.46 2.08
CA THR A 122 -10.17 6.83 0.96
C THR A 122 -10.59 7.84 -0.11
N SER A 123 -11.15 9.00 0.26
CA SER A 123 -11.60 10.02 -0.69
C SER A 123 -10.42 10.59 -1.49
N ALA A 124 -9.32 10.92 -0.81
CA ALA A 124 -8.10 11.40 -1.46
C ALA A 124 -7.53 10.37 -2.44
N ALA A 125 -7.56 9.08 -2.07
CA ALA A 125 -7.12 8.01 -2.95
C ALA A 125 -8.04 7.84 -4.17
N ILE A 126 -9.35 7.96 -4.01
CA ILE A 126 -10.32 7.91 -5.13
C ILE A 126 -10.08 9.10 -6.07
N GLU A 127 -9.98 10.31 -5.52
CA GLU A 127 -9.71 11.53 -6.30
C GLU A 127 -8.42 11.39 -7.11
N TYR A 128 -7.33 10.95 -6.47
CA TYR A 128 -6.05 10.74 -7.15
C TYR A 128 -6.14 9.67 -8.25
N ALA A 129 -6.80 8.55 -7.97
CA ALA A 129 -6.95 7.47 -8.94
C ALA A 129 -7.72 7.92 -10.19
N VAL A 130 -8.80 8.70 -10.00
CA VAL A 130 -9.66 9.15 -11.09
C VAL A 130 -9.03 10.32 -11.86
N THR A 131 -8.52 11.33 -11.16
CA THR A 131 -8.11 12.61 -11.77
C THR A 131 -6.66 12.62 -12.22
N VAL A 132 -5.77 11.90 -11.52
CA VAL A 132 -4.33 11.87 -11.84
C VAL A 132 -3.96 10.59 -12.58
N LEU A 133 -4.34 9.42 -12.06
CA LEU A 133 -3.99 8.13 -12.67
C LEU A 133 -4.92 7.73 -13.82
N ASN A 134 -6.06 8.40 -13.99
CA ASN A 134 -7.05 8.13 -15.03
C ASN A 134 -7.46 6.64 -15.10
N VAL A 135 -7.71 6.03 -13.94
CA VAL A 135 -8.18 4.64 -13.87
C VAL A 135 -9.50 4.48 -14.64
N ARG A 136 -9.66 3.36 -15.33
CA ARG A 136 -10.84 3.10 -16.18
C ARG A 136 -12.03 2.56 -15.40
N ARG A 137 -11.77 1.89 -14.27
CA ARG A 137 -12.79 1.25 -13.45
C ARG A 137 -12.41 1.30 -11.98
N VAL A 138 -13.40 1.52 -11.13
CA VAL A 138 -13.30 1.36 -9.68
C VAL A 138 -14.05 0.07 -9.31
N VAL A 139 -13.35 -0.85 -8.65
CA VAL A 139 -13.88 -2.16 -8.25
C VAL A 139 -13.97 -2.23 -6.74
N TYR A 140 -15.14 -2.60 -6.25
CA TYR A 140 -15.39 -2.88 -4.84
C TYR A 140 -15.30 -4.38 -4.61
N CYS A 141 -14.29 -4.80 -3.83
CA CYS A 141 -14.16 -6.19 -3.45
C CYS A 141 -14.65 -6.34 -2.01
N LEU A 142 -15.96 -6.55 -1.86
CA LEU A 142 -16.50 -7.03 -0.60
C LEU A 142 -16.00 -8.47 -0.41
N ASN A 143 -15.55 -8.78 0.80
CA ASN A 143 -15.07 -10.11 1.13
C ASN A 143 -16.19 -11.13 0.85
N SER A 144 -16.11 -11.90 -0.23
CA SER A 144 -16.68 -13.23 -0.23
C SER A 144 -15.71 -14.08 0.58
N THR A 145 -16.04 -14.34 1.84
CA THR A 145 -15.49 -15.52 2.51
C THR A 145 -15.61 -16.72 1.57
N TRP A 146 -14.58 -17.55 1.57
CA TRP A 146 -14.64 -18.93 1.07
C TRP A 146 -15.91 -19.65 1.54
#